data_AF-A0A453ATY1-F1
#
_entry.id   AF-A0A453ATY1-F1
#
_cell.length_a   1.000
_cell.length_b   1.000
_cell.length_c   1.000
_cell.angle_alpha   90.00
_cell.angle_beta   90.00
_cell.angle_gamma   90.00
#
_symmetry.space_group_name_H-M   'P 1'
#
loop_
_entity.id
_entity.type
_entity.pdbx_description
1 polymer ?
#
loop_
_entity_poly.entity_id
_entity_poly.type
_entity_poly.pdbx_seq_one_letter_code
_entity_poly.pdbx_strand_id
1 'polypeptide(L)'
;GEFAASCSTRTTQKAHFFGSKPSSQIIYSPTSSHLSRRSVIALAGKQSWDIGRFAKTLFFFNGPPNPLKIVESIMSSITASAPTEAPKKAETSDVVLVTGATGGVGRRVVDVLRKKGVPVRVLVRNAEKARTMLGPDVDLIIGDVTKGDTLDPKYFKGIKKVINAVSVIVGPKEGDTPDRQKYSQGIKFFEPEIKGPSPEMVEYLGMQNLINAVKESVGLSEGKLLFGFKGIPCIA
;
A
#
# COMPACT_ATOMS: atom_id res chain seq x y z
N GLY A 1 12.22 -46.72 -40.21
CA GLY A 1 13.04 -47.33 -39.16
C GLY A 1 12.72 -46.61 -37.87
N GLU A 2 11.98 -47.29 -37.00
CA GLU A 2 11.66 -46.85 -35.64
C GLU A 2 12.94 -46.61 -34.84
N PHE A 3 12.96 -45.56 -34.01
CA PHE A 3 13.84 -45.50 -32.85
C PHE A 3 13.04 -45.00 -31.65
N ALA A 4 12.74 -45.95 -30.77
CA ALA A 4 12.17 -45.75 -29.46
C ALA A 4 13.21 -45.15 -28.50
N ALA A 5 12.83 -44.15 -27.71
CA ALA A 5 13.61 -43.68 -26.58
C ALA A 5 12.96 -44.21 -25.28
N SER A 6 13.67 -45.13 -24.64
CA SER A 6 13.29 -45.78 -23.38
C SER A 6 13.47 -44.85 -22.19
N CYS A 7 12.51 -44.88 -21.27
CA CYS A 7 12.44 -44.13 -20.02
C CYS A 7 13.24 -44.85 -18.92
N SER A 8 14.14 -44.15 -18.22
CA SER A 8 14.88 -44.67 -17.07
C SER A 8 14.47 -43.99 -15.75
N THR A 9 14.45 -44.82 -14.71
CA THR A 9 13.75 -44.74 -13.42
C THR A 9 14.06 -43.55 -12.50
N ARG A 10 13.05 -43.13 -11.73
CA ARG A 10 13.07 -42.07 -10.72
C ARG A 10 13.32 -42.66 -9.33
N THR A 11 14.43 -42.29 -8.69
CA THR A 11 14.80 -42.70 -7.33
C THR A 11 13.86 -42.09 -6.28
N THR A 12 13.26 -42.94 -5.46
CA THR A 12 12.42 -42.61 -4.30
C THR A 12 13.29 -42.33 -3.08
N GLN A 13 13.25 -41.12 -2.53
CA GLN A 13 13.70 -40.85 -1.15
C GLN A 13 12.48 -40.79 -0.23
N LYS A 14 12.35 -41.80 0.65
CA LYS A 14 11.43 -41.79 1.79
C LYS A 14 12.11 -41.07 2.96
N ALA A 15 11.55 -39.96 3.41
CA ALA A 15 11.85 -39.40 4.72
C ALA A 15 10.76 -39.84 5.70
N HIS A 16 11.14 -40.62 6.72
CA HIS A 16 10.26 -41.01 7.81
C HIS A 16 10.16 -39.86 8.82
N PHE A 17 8.95 -39.41 9.14
CA PHE A 17 8.70 -38.47 10.23
C PHE A 17 7.84 -39.18 11.29
N PHE A 18 8.42 -39.39 12.47
CA PHE A 18 7.74 -39.93 13.65
C PHE A 18 7.09 -38.77 14.43
N GLY A 19 5.79 -38.86 14.68
CA GLY A 19 5.06 -37.91 15.52
C GLY A 19 3.55 -38.02 15.33
N SER A 20 2.91 -38.92 16.08
CA SER A 20 1.48 -39.21 16.03
C SER A 20 0.69 -38.43 17.08
N LYS A 21 -0.26 -37.60 16.64
CA LYS A 21 -1.57 -37.41 17.31
C LYS A 21 -2.65 -37.27 16.23
N PRO A 22 -3.84 -37.90 16.40
CA PRO A 22 -4.83 -37.98 15.33
C PRO A 22 -5.57 -36.64 15.20
N SER A 23 -5.40 -35.96 14.06
CA SER A 23 -6.22 -34.81 13.65
C SER A 23 -7.27 -35.29 12.66
N SER A 24 -8.51 -34.84 12.84
CA SER A 24 -9.68 -35.19 12.01
C SER A 24 -9.44 -34.87 10.53
N GLN A 25 -9.39 -35.93 9.71
CA GLN A 25 -9.28 -35.84 8.25
C GLN A 25 -10.65 -35.56 7.65
N ILE A 26 -10.79 -34.48 6.88
CA ILE A 26 -11.97 -34.27 6.03
C ILE A 26 -11.62 -34.83 4.65
N ILE A 27 -12.25 -35.94 4.29
CA ILE A 27 -12.10 -36.59 2.99
C ILE A 27 -13.22 -36.09 2.07
N TYR A 28 -12.88 -35.29 1.07
CA TYR A 28 -13.80 -34.96 -0.02
C TYR A 28 -13.83 -36.12 -1.02
N SER A 29 -15.01 -36.70 -1.21
CA SER A 29 -15.27 -37.74 -2.21
C SER A 29 -16.01 -37.13 -3.40
N PRO A 30 -15.36 -36.86 -4.55
CA PRO A 30 -16.07 -36.50 -5.76
C PRO A 30 -16.65 -37.76 -6.42
N THR A 31 -17.94 -37.71 -6.76
CA THR A 31 -18.65 -38.74 -7.54
C THR A 31 -18.23 -38.67 -9.01
N SER A 32 -17.56 -39.73 -9.48
CA SER A 32 -17.29 -40.12 -10.90
C SER A 32 -16.46 -39.11 -11.73
N SER A 33 -15.32 -39.43 -12.33
CA SER A 33 -15.07 -40.52 -13.27
C SER A 33 -13.56 -40.71 -13.52
N HIS A 34 -13.21 -41.95 -13.88
CA HIS A 34 -11.97 -42.48 -14.45
C HIS A 34 -10.82 -41.53 -14.88
N LEU A 35 -10.07 -40.94 -13.95
CA LEU A 35 -8.67 -40.51 -14.18
C LEU A 35 -7.84 -40.77 -12.91
N SER A 36 -6.62 -41.26 -13.10
CA SER A 36 -5.66 -41.70 -12.07
C SER A 36 -5.63 -40.76 -10.85
N ARG A 37 -6.15 -41.27 -9.72
CA ARG A 37 -6.32 -40.57 -8.45
C ARG A 37 -4.97 -40.33 -7.77
N ARG A 38 -4.47 -39.10 -7.81
CA ARG A 38 -3.71 -38.54 -6.67
C ARG A 38 -4.68 -37.69 -5.87
N SER A 39 -5.11 -38.17 -4.71
CA SER A 39 -5.81 -37.35 -3.74
C SER A 39 -4.86 -36.25 -3.27
N VAL A 40 -5.15 -35.00 -3.64
CA VAL A 40 -4.46 -33.85 -3.07
C VAL A 40 -5.09 -33.58 -1.72
N ILE A 41 -4.46 -34.07 -0.66
CA ILE A 41 -4.89 -33.83 0.72
C ILE A 41 -4.24 -32.50 1.16
N ALA A 42 -5.03 -31.43 1.19
CA ALA A 42 -4.60 -30.17 1.78
C ALA A 42 -4.93 -30.18 3.29
N LEU A 43 -3.94 -30.51 4.11
CA LEU A 43 -4.03 -30.35 5.56
C LEU A 43 -3.83 -28.86 5.90
N ALA A 44 -4.93 -28.10 5.99
CA ALA A 44 -4.90 -26.73 6.50
C ALA A 44 -4.76 -26.75 8.03
N GLY A 45 -3.59 -27.15 8.51
CA GLY A 45 -3.21 -26.95 9.91
C GLY A 45 -2.98 -25.47 10.16
N LYS A 46 -3.48 -24.93 11.28
CA LYS A 46 -3.00 -23.65 11.82
C LYS A 46 -1.54 -23.83 12.21
N GLN A 47 -0.62 -23.64 11.26
CA GLN A 47 0.81 -23.69 11.53
C GLN A 47 1.15 -22.51 12.44
N SER A 48 1.72 -22.78 13.61
CA SER A 48 2.28 -21.74 14.46
C SER A 48 3.36 -20.98 13.69
N TRP A 49 3.49 -19.68 13.97
CA TRP A 49 4.48 -18.83 13.33
C TRP A 49 5.88 -19.45 13.40
N ASP A 50 6.51 -19.62 12.24
CA ASP A 50 7.92 -19.97 12.17
C ASP A 50 8.74 -18.70 12.36
N ILE A 51 9.11 -18.44 13.62
CA ILE A 51 9.92 -17.28 14.02
C ILE A 51 11.28 -17.28 13.29
N GLY A 52 11.82 -18.46 12.98
CA GLY A 52 13.06 -18.60 12.22
C GLY A 52 12.88 -18.16 10.77
N ARG A 53 11.80 -18.58 10.11
CA ARG A 53 11.42 -18.11 8.77
C ARG A 53 11.18 -16.60 8.76
N PHE A 54 10.51 -16.06 9.78
CA PHE A 54 10.33 -14.61 9.93
C PHE A 54 11.66 -13.86 10.05
N ALA A 55 12.55 -14.28 10.93
CA ALA A 55 13.85 -13.65 11.11
C ALA A 55 14.67 -13.71 9.81
N LYS A 56 14.66 -14.86 9.12
CA LYS A 56 15.33 -15.03 7.83
C LYS A 56 14.76 -14.09 6.76
N THR A 57 13.43 -13.94 6.69
CA THR A 57 12.77 -12.99 5.80
C THR A 57 13.12 -11.54 6.20
N LEU A 58 13.11 -11.22 7.48
CA LEU A 58 13.43 -9.89 7.99
C LEU A 58 14.87 -9.48 7.63
N PHE A 59 15.84 -10.37 7.77
CA PHE A 59 17.24 -10.12 7.40
C PHE A 59 17.49 -10.18 5.90
N PHE A 60 16.70 -10.94 5.14
CA PHE A 60 16.76 -10.93 3.68
C PHE A 60 16.36 -9.56 3.10
N PHE A 61 15.35 -8.91 3.66
CA PHE A 61 14.88 -7.60 3.18
C PHE A 61 15.61 -6.39 3.81
N ASN A 62 16.11 -6.51 5.04
CA ASN A 62 16.74 -5.38 5.74
C ASN A 62 18.29 -5.48 5.84
N GLY A 63 18.88 -6.59 5.42
CA GLY A 63 20.29 -6.91 5.69
C GLY A 63 20.54 -7.24 7.18
N PRO A 64 21.67 -7.88 7.53
CA PRO A 64 22.06 -8.09 8.92
C PRO A 64 22.29 -6.73 9.60
N PRO A 65 21.90 -6.57 10.88
CA PRO A 65 22.03 -5.30 11.59
C PRO A 65 23.51 -4.93 11.70
N ASN A 66 23.87 -3.75 11.20
CA ASN A 66 25.21 -3.20 11.37
C ASN A 66 25.34 -2.66 12.81
N PRO A 67 26.21 -3.24 13.66
CA PRO A 67 26.32 -2.85 15.08
C PRO A 67 26.68 -1.38 15.27
N LEU A 68 27.36 -0.75 14.30
CA LEU A 68 27.75 0.67 14.37
C LEU A 68 26.53 1.61 14.36
N LYS A 69 25.46 1.28 13.63
CA LYS A 69 24.23 2.10 13.59
C LYS A 69 23.43 2.05 14.89
N ILE A 70 23.54 0.96 15.65
CA ILE A 70 22.87 0.79 16.94
C ILE A 70 23.52 1.71 17.97
N VAL A 71 24.85 1.77 18.00
CA VAL A 71 25.61 2.65 18.91
C VAL A 71 25.39 4.12 18.56
N GLU A 72 25.35 4.49 17.27
CA GLU A 72 24.99 5.85 16.83
C GLU A 72 23.56 6.26 17.25
N SER A 73 22.59 5.33 17.18
CA SER A 73 21.22 5.60 17.64
C SER A 73 21.13 5.80 19.16
N ILE A 74 21.96 5.11 19.93
CA ILE A 74 22.00 5.26 21.40
C ILE A 74 22.72 6.56 21.76
N MET A 75 23.84 6.87 21.11
CA MET A 75 24.59 8.10 21.36
C MET A 75 23.80 9.35 20.97
N SER A 76 23.10 9.34 19.83
CA SER A 76 22.22 10.46 19.43
C SER A 76 21.03 10.67 20.37
N SER A 77 20.59 9.62 21.07
CA SER A 77 19.52 9.73 22.08
C SER A 77 19.99 10.34 23.40
N ILE A 78 21.28 10.21 23.73
CA ILE A 78 21.87 10.73 24.98
C ILE A 78 22.32 12.19 24.81
N THR A 79 22.79 12.57 23.62
CA THR A 79 23.21 13.95 23.33
C THR A 79 22.02 14.89 23.06
N ALA A 80 20.79 14.38 22.94
CA ALA A 80 19.58 15.16 22.63
C ALA A 80 18.92 15.86 23.84
N SER A 81 19.63 16.03 24.96
CA SER A 81 19.13 16.78 26.12
C SER A 81 19.82 18.16 26.26
N ALA A 82 19.15 19.18 25.70
CA ALA A 82 19.24 20.64 25.97
C ALA A 82 20.48 21.42 25.44
N PRO A 83 20.33 22.69 25.00
CA PRO A 83 19.36 23.68 25.46
C PRO A 83 18.42 24.32 24.41
N THR A 84 17.30 24.77 24.97
CA THR A 84 16.36 25.82 24.58
C THR A 84 16.95 26.93 23.70
N GLU A 85 16.46 27.06 22.47
CA GLU A 85 16.54 28.30 21.68
C GLU A 85 15.13 28.74 21.21
N ALA A 86 14.90 30.03 21.37
CA ALA A 86 13.72 30.83 21.02
C ALA A 86 13.22 30.61 19.57
N PRO A 87 11.95 30.92 19.24
CA PRO A 87 11.38 30.61 17.95
C PRO A 87 12.07 31.42 16.86
N LYS A 88 12.89 30.74 16.05
CA LYS A 88 13.48 31.29 14.84
C LYS A 88 12.36 31.51 13.82
N LYS A 89 12.37 32.73 13.29
CA LYS A 89 11.60 33.26 12.16
C LYS A 89 11.29 32.19 11.11
N ALA A 90 10.05 32.17 10.62
CA ALA A 90 9.54 31.26 9.60
C ALA A 90 10.31 31.38 8.27
N GLU A 91 11.45 30.72 8.18
CA GLU A 91 12.06 30.25 6.94
C GLU A 91 11.14 29.18 6.36
N THR A 92 10.78 29.32 5.08
CA THR A 92 9.67 28.63 4.41
C THR A 92 9.55 27.15 4.79
N SER A 93 8.61 26.85 5.67
CA SER A 93 8.39 25.49 6.17
C SER A 93 8.01 24.56 5.02
N ASP A 94 8.61 23.38 4.95
CA ASP A 94 8.32 22.32 3.97
C ASP A 94 6.84 21.87 4.07
N VAL A 95 5.92 22.62 3.45
CA VAL A 95 4.50 22.29 3.46
C VAL A 95 4.29 21.03 2.61
N VAL A 96 3.63 20.04 3.20
CA VAL A 96 3.24 18.81 2.51
C VAL A 96 1.78 18.92 2.09
N LEU A 97 1.54 18.77 0.78
CA LEU A 97 0.20 18.59 0.24
C LEU A 97 -0.23 17.15 0.38
N VAL A 98 -1.41 16.91 0.95
CA VAL A 98 -2.03 15.58 0.96
C VAL A 98 -3.35 15.64 0.20
N THR A 99 -3.43 14.91 -0.91
CA THR A 99 -4.70 14.70 -1.63
C THR A 99 -5.38 13.42 -1.12
N GLY A 100 -6.70 13.32 -1.24
CA GLY A 100 -7.42 12.14 -0.74
C GLY A 100 -7.43 12.03 0.80
N ALA A 101 -7.24 13.15 1.50
CA ALA A 101 -7.17 13.22 2.96
C ALA A 101 -8.44 12.74 3.68
N THR A 102 -9.61 12.80 3.02
CA THR A 102 -10.88 12.27 3.55
C THR A 102 -11.02 10.75 3.37
N GLY A 103 -10.04 10.09 2.76
CA GLY A 103 -9.99 8.63 2.57
C GLY A 103 -9.30 7.91 3.72
N GLY A 104 -9.34 6.57 3.71
CA GLY A 104 -8.77 5.75 4.77
C GLY A 104 -7.25 5.86 4.93
N VAL A 105 -6.51 6.00 3.81
CA VAL A 105 -5.05 6.16 3.83
C VAL A 105 -4.67 7.62 4.09
N GLY A 106 -5.21 8.55 3.30
CA GLY A 106 -4.90 9.97 3.40
C GLY A 106 -5.13 10.54 4.80
N ARG A 107 -6.21 10.14 5.49
CA ARG A 107 -6.47 10.56 6.87
C ARG A 107 -5.33 10.20 7.82
N ARG A 108 -4.84 8.95 7.76
CA ARG A 108 -3.74 8.49 8.61
C ARG A 108 -2.44 9.21 8.27
N VAL A 109 -2.20 9.51 7.00
CA VAL A 109 -1.06 10.31 6.57
C VAL A 109 -1.09 11.70 7.21
N VAL A 110 -2.24 12.39 7.14
CA VAL A 110 -2.42 13.70 7.78
C VAL A 110 -2.18 13.61 9.30
N ASP A 111 -2.77 12.61 9.97
CA ASP A 111 -2.60 12.41 11.41
C ASP A 111 -1.12 12.22 11.79
N VAL A 112 -0.38 11.40 11.02
CA VAL A 112 1.05 11.15 11.25
C VAL A 112 1.89 12.40 11.01
N LEU A 113 1.63 13.16 9.94
CA LEU A 113 2.36 14.39 9.64
C LEU A 113 2.13 15.46 10.71
N ARG A 114 0.87 15.65 11.15
CA ARG A 114 0.52 16.58 12.23
C ARG A 114 1.18 16.20 13.55
N LYS A 115 1.20 14.92 13.92
CA LYS A 115 1.90 14.43 15.12
C LYS A 115 3.41 14.69 15.08
N LYS A 116 3.99 14.78 13.89
CA LYS A 116 5.41 15.10 13.68
C LYS A 116 5.69 16.61 13.58
N GLY A 117 4.67 17.46 13.74
CA GLY A 117 4.81 18.92 13.61
C GLY A 117 5.10 19.39 12.18
N VAL A 118 4.85 18.55 11.18
CA VAL A 118 5.02 18.93 9.77
C VAL A 118 3.79 19.72 9.31
N PRO A 119 3.94 20.89 8.69
CA PRO A 119 2.81 21.63 8.14
C PRO A 119 2.14 20.86 7.00
N VAL A 120 0.82 20.72 7.08
CA VAL A 120 0.02 19.97 6.12
C VAL A 120 -1.06 20.85 5.54
N ARG A 121 -1.17 20.83 4.21
CA ARG A 121 -2.31 21.36 3.46
C ARG A 121 -3.02 20.20 2.78
N VAL A 122 -4.34 20.20 2.76
CA VAL A 122 -5.12 19.08 2.20
C VAL A 122 -6.01 19.54 1.05
N LEU A 123 -5.97 18.81 -0.07
CA LEU A 123 -6.86 19.03 -1.21
C LEU A 123 -8.13 18.20 -1.04
N VAL A 124 -9.29 18.84 -1.02
CA VAL A 124 -10.58 18.20 -0.77
C VAL A 124 -11.68 18.72 -1.69
N ARG A 125 -12.63 17.85 -2.02
CA ARG A 125 -13.83 18.20 -2.80
C ARG A 125 -14.92 18.86 -1.97
N ASN A 126 -15.04 18.48 -0.69
CA ASN A 126 -16.06 18.97 0.23
C ASN A 126 -15.37 19.44 1.53
N ALA A 127 -15.44 20.74 1.78
CA ALA A 127 -14.78 21.38 2.92
C ALA A 127 -15.42 20.98 4.26
N GLU A 128 -16.75 20.89 4.34
CA GLU A 128 -17.47 20.52 5.56
C GLU A 128 -17.10 19.12 6.02
N LYS A 129 -17.14 18.15 5.10
CA LYS A 129 -16.73 16.77 5.35
C LYS A 129 -15.29 16.70 5.84
N ALA A 130 -14.39 17.48 5.23
CA ALA A 130 -13.00 17.53 5.63
C ALA A 130 -12.83 18.06 7.05
N ARG A 131 -13.51 19.16 7.41
CA ARG A 131 -13.49 19.74 8.76
C ARG A 131 -14.03 18.77 9.81
N THR A 132 -15.13 18.08 9.51
CA THR A 132 -15.70 17.06 10.39
C THR A 132 -14.74 15.88 10.62
N MET A 133 -13.99 15.46 9.59
CA MET A 133 -13.11 14.29 9.67
C MET A 133 -11.70 14.57 10.19
N LEU A 134 -11.13 15.74 9.88
CA LEU A 134 -9.73 16.10 10.12
C LEU A 134 -9.57 17.17 11.22
N GLY A 135 -10.66 17.83 11.60
CA GLY A 135 -10.69 18.94 12.54
C GLY A 135 -10.78 20.32 11.86
N PRO A 136 -11.15 21.37 12.62
CA PRO A 136 -11.34 22.72 12.09
C PRO A 136 -10.03 23.41 11.68
N ASP A 137 -8.89 23.02 12.26
CA ASP A 137 -7.61 23.71 12.11
C ASP A 137 -6.77 23.24 10.90
N VAL A 138 -7.34 22.38 10.03
CA VAL A 138 -6.61 21.89 8.85
C VAL A 138 -6.65 22.93 7.74
N ASP A 139 -5.49 23.18 7.12
CA ASP A 139 -5.38 24.06 5.95
C ASP A 139 -5.95 23.34 4.71
N LEU A 140 -6.94 23.96 4.07
CA LEU A 140 -7.78 23.35 3.04
C LEU A 140 -7.60 24.05 1.69
N ILE A 141 -7.33 23.26 0.65
CA ILE A 141 -7.57 23.65 -0.75
C ILE A 141 -8.85 22.96 -1.20
N ILE A 142 -9.81 23.74 -1.69
CA ILE A 142 -11.03 23.20 -2.29
C ILE A 142 -10.77 22.99 -3.78
N GLY A 143 -10.90 21.76 -4.24
CA GLY A 143 -10.71 21.40 -5.64
C GLY A 143 -10.95 19.91 -5.90
N ASP A 144 -11.15 19.58 -7.17
CA ASP A 144 -11.33 18.20 -7.64
C ASP A 144 -10.24 17.85 -8.65
N VAL A 145 -9.51 16.77 -8.40
CA VAL A 145 -8.44 16.35 -9.31
C VAL A 145 -8.96 15.99 -10.70
N THR A 146 -10.22 15.55 -10.82
CA THR A 146 -10.82 15.25 -12.13
C THR A 146 -11.19 16.51 -12.93
N LYS A 147 -11.10 17.69 -12.31
CA LYS A 147 -11.48 18.99 -12.89
C LYS A 147 -10.30 19.96 -12.75
N GLY A 148 -9.41 19.96 -13.75
CA GLY A 148 -8.17 20.74 -13.70
C GLY A 148 -8.38 22.25 -13.53
N ASP A 149 -9.50 22.78 -14.02
CA ASP A 149 -9.97 24.17 -13.83
C ASP A 149 -10.20 24.54 -12.36
N THR A 150 -10.46 23.56 -11.49
CA THR A 150 -10.62 23.80 -10.05
C THR A 150 -9.29 23.85 -9.29
N LEU A 151 -8.17 23.50 -9.93
CA LEU A 151 -6.84 23.41 -9.31
C LEU A 151 -5.99 24.64 -9.63
N ASP A 152 -6.42 25.82 -9.16
CA ASP A 152 -5.70 27.07 -9.38
C ASP A 152 -4.27 27.02 -8.75
N PRO A 153 -3.20 27.18 -9.55
CA PRO A 153 -1.80 27.13 -9.09
C PRO A 153 -1.49 28.04 -7.90
N LYS A 154 -2.24 29.14 -7.72
CA LYS A 154 -2.03 30.07 -6.60
C LYS A 154 -2.16 29.40 -5.23
N TYR A 155 -3.03 28.40 -5.10
CA TYR A 155 -3.25 27.69 -3.84
C TYR A 155 -2.12 26.70 -3.52
N PHE A 156 -1.30 26.38 -4.51
CA PHE A 156 -0.21 25.42 -4.40
C PHE A 156 1.15 26.07 -4.08
N LYS A 157 1.22 27.40 -4.03
CA LYS A 157 2.44 28.13 -3.66
C LYS A 157 2.98 27.70 -2.28
N GLY A 158 4.28 27.44 -2.21
CA GLY A 158 4.98 27.03 -0.99
C GLY A 158 4.94 25.52 -0.70
N ILE A 159 4.21 24.73 -1.48
CA ILE A 159 4.20 23.27 -1.35
C ILE A 159 5.52 22.70 -1.86
N LYS A 160 6.18 21.89 -1.03
CA LYS A 160 7.47 21.26 -1.35
C LYS A 160 7.37 19.77 -1.61
N LYS A 161 6.34 19.12 -1.07
CA LYS A 161 6.13 17.66 -1.18
C LYS A 161 4.65 17.41 -1.38
N VAL A 162 4.32 16.42 -2.22
CA VAL A 162 2.94 16.00 -2.49
C VAL A 162 2.81 14.52 -2.19
N ILE A 163 1.82 14.17 -1.37
CA ILE A 163 1.39 12.79 -1.15
C ILE A 163 0.04 12.63 -1.82
N ASN A 164 0.04 11.91 -2.94
CA ASN A 164 -1.19 11.59 -3.65
C ASN A 164 -1.83 10.33 -3.07
N ALA A 165 -2.94 10.48 -2.36
CA ALA A 165 -3.73 9.34 -1.85
C ALA A 165 -5.17 9.34 -2.40
N VAL A 166 -5.39 9.97 -3.55
CA VAL A 166 -6.65 9.88 -4.27
C VAL A 166 -6.76 8.52 -4.96
N SER A 167 -7.93 7.92 -4.89
CA SER A 167 -8.26 6.67 -5.58
C SER A 167 -9.76 6.61 -5.84
N VAL A 168 -10.15 5.77 -6.79
CA VAL A 168 -11.55 5.48 -7.08
C VAL A 168 -12.19 4.71 -5.94
N ILE A 169 -13.46 5.02 -5.67
CA ILE A 169 -14.23 4.26 -4.69
C ILE A 169 -14.84 3.08 -5.41
N VAL A 170 -14.39 1.87 -5.11
CA VAL A 170 -15.02 0.63 -5.56
C VAL A 170 -15.83 0.05 -4.41
N GLY A 171 -17.08 -0.31 -4.68
CA GLY A 171 -17.94 -0.94 -3.69
C GLY A 171 -18.86 -1.98 -4.33
N PRO A 172 -19.50 -2.82 -3.51
CA PRO A 172 -20.53 -3.73 -3.99
C PRO A 172 -21.72 -2.95 -4.58
N LYS A 173 -22.28 -3.44 -5.70
CA LYS A 173 -23.52 -2.90 -6.31
C LYS A 173 -24.68 -2.89 -5.31
N GLU A 174 -24.79 -3.93 -4.50
CA GLU A 174 -25.86 -4.09 -3.52
C GLU A 174 -25.70 -3.20 -2.27
N GLY A 175 -24.63 -2.38 -2.22
CA GLY A 175 -24.30 -1.57 -1.06
C GLY A 175 -23.46 -2.31 -0.02
N ASP A 176 -22.79 -1.54 0.84
CA ASP A 176 -21.96 -2.12 1.90
C ASP A 176 -22.86 -2.50 3.08
N THR A 177 -22.84 -3.78 3.48
CA THR A 177 -23.56 -4.20 4.68
C THR A 177 -22.83 -3.67 5.93
N PRO A 178 -23.53 -3.37 7.04
CA PRO A 178 -22.86 -2.93 8.29
C PRO A 178 -21.77 -3.90 8.75
N ASP A 179 -21.98 -5.20 8.53
CA ASP A 179 -21.02 -6.26 8.89
C ASP A 179 -19.83 -6.35 7.91
N ARG A 180 -19.83 -5.56 6.84
CA ARG A 180 -18.82 -5.51 5.76
C ARG A 180 -18.51 -6.90 5.20
N GLN A 181 -19.57 -7.68 4.95
CA GLN A 181 -19.48 -9.07 4.47
C GLN A 181 -18.70 -9.21 3.15
N LYS A 182 -18.50 -8.12 2.40
CA LYS A 182 -17.61 -8.07 1.23
C LYS A 182 -16.17 -8.51 1.51
N TYR A 183 -15.70 -8.40 2.76
CA TYR A 183 -14.37 -8.87 3.16
C TYR A 183 -14.35 -10.36 3.54
N SER A 184 -15.51 -11.00 3.67
CA SER A 184 -15.65 -12.43 3.94
C SER A 184 -15.61 -13.21 2.63
N GLN A 185 -14.41 -13.35 2.08
CA GLN A 185 -14.18 -14.12 0.87
C GLN A 185 -14.67 -15.57 1.03
N GLY A 186 -15.44 -16.06 0.05
CA GLY A 186 -15.95 -17.44 0.01
C GLY A 186 -17.39 -17.64 0.51
N ILE A 187 -18.03 -16.62 1.10
CA ILE A 187 -19.45 -16.71 1.52
C ILE A 187 -20.37 -16.14 0.43
N LYS A 188 -20.02 -14.96 -0.10
CA LYS A 188 -20.77 -14.29 -1.16
C LYS A 188 -19.81 -13.49 -2.03
N PHE A 189 -19.86 -13.72 -3.34
CA PHE A 189 -19.16 -12.87 -4.31
C PHE A 189 -20.04 -11.64 -4.55
N PHE A 190 -19.48 -10.45 -4.31
CA PHE A 190 -20.17 -9.20 -4.57
C PHE A 190 -19.70 -8.65 -5.90
N GLU A 191 -20.63 -8.24 -6.76
CA GLU A 191 -20.26 -7.64 -8.03
C GLU A 191 -19.73 -6.21 -7.76
N PRO A 192 -18.49 -5.91 -8.18
CA PRO A 192 -17.91 -4.60 -7.93
C PRO A 192 -18.53 -3.55 -8.84
N GLU A 193 -18.71 -2.35 -8.29
CA GLU A 193 -19.14 -1.16 -8.99
C GLU A 193 -18.21 0.00 -8.63
N ILE A 194 -17.88 0.79 -9.65
CA ILE A 194 -17.17 2.04 -9.49
C ILE A 194 -18.16 3.11 -9.05
N LYS A 195 -17.97 3.63 -7.85
CA LYS A 195 -18.78 4.72 -7.28
C LYS A 195 -18.15 6.05 -7.66
N GLY A 196 -18.69 6.66 -8.72
CA GLY A 196 -18.30 7.98 -9.20
C GLY A 196 -17.46 7.95 -10.49
N PRO A 197 -16.49 8.87 -10.66
CA PRO A 197 -15.70 8.94 -11.89
C PRO A 197 -14.88 7.68 -12.15
N SER A 198 -14.55 7.43 -13.42
CA SER A 198 -13.78 6.26 -13.84
C SER A 198 -12.34 6.29 -13.31
N PRO A 199 -11.66 5.13 -13.21
CA PRO A 199 -10.24 5.05 -12.89
C PRO A 199 -9.35 5.91 -13.78
N GLU A 200 -9.65 5.99 -15.07
CA GLU A 200 -8.92 6.85 -16.00
C GLU A 200 -9.03 8.34 -15.62
N MET A 201 -10.23 8.81 -15.27
CA MET A 201 -10.45 10.20 -14.87
C MET A 201 -9.74 10.55 -13.55
N VAL A 202 -9.68 9.60 -12.61
CA VAL A 202 -9.15 9.85 -11.26
C VAL A 202 -7.64 9.62 -11.19
N GLU A 203 -7.16 8.49 -11.69
CA GLU A 203 -5.78 8.04 -11.49
C GLU A 203 -4.84 8.54 -12.59
N TYR A 204 -5.32 8.60 -13.85
CA TYR A 204 -4.51 9.10 -14.95
C TYR A 204 -4.68 10.60 -15.13
N LEU A 205 -5.86 11.05 -15.55
CA LEU A 205 -6.13 12.48 -15.82
C LEU A 205 -6.03 13.30 -14.54
N GLY A 206 -6.54 12.78 -13.41
CA GLY A 206 -6.42 13.44 -12.12
C GLY A 206 -4.99 13.64 -11.65
N MET A 207 -4.10 12.69 -11.93
CA MET A 207 -2.67 12.82 -11.61
C MET A 207 -2.00 13.85 -12.53
N GLN A 208 -2.33 13.88 -13.82
CA GLN A 208 -1.82 14.91 -14.73
C GLN A 208 -2.24 16.31 -14.30
N ASN A 209 -3.52 16.49 -13.96
CA ASN A 209 -4.04 17.77 -13.47
C ASN A 209 -3.33 18.20 -12.18
N LEU A 210 -3.14 17.28 -11.23
CA LEU A 210 -2.43 17.55 -10.00
C LEU A 210 -0.98 17.96 -10.26
N ILE A 211 -0.25 17.22 -11.10
CA ILE A 211 1.14 17.54 -11.47
C ILE A 211 1.19 18.94 -12.11
N ASN A 212 0.29 19.24 -13.04
CA ASN A 212 0.24 20.53 -13.71
C ASN A 212 -0.04 21.69 -12.74
N ALA A 213 -0.87 21.46 -11.72
CA ALA A 213 -1.18 22.45 -10.70
C ALA A 213 0.00 22.70 -9.74
N VAL A 214 0.80 21.66 -9.45
CA VAL A 214 1.91 21.78 -8.49
C VAL A 214 3.26 22.07 -9.14
N LYS A 215 3.43 21.91 -10.45
CA LYS A 215 4.73 21.97 -11.17
C LYS A 215 5.55 23.24 -10.93
N GLU A 216 4.90 24.36 -10.65
CA GLU A 216 5.58 25.63 -10.38
C GLU A 216 6.02 25.75 -8.92
N SER A 217 5.39 25.00 -8.02
CA SER A 217 5.67 25.00 -6.58
C SER A 217 6.71 23.96 -6.17
N VAL A 218 6.60 22.75 -6.70
CA VAL A 218 7.57 21.67 -6.52
C VAL A 218 8.60 21.75 -7.64
N GLY A 219 9.87 21.98 -7.30
CA GLY A 219 10.93 22.04 -8.28
C GLY A 219 10.97 20.77 -9.14
N LEU A 220 11.01 20.95 -10.45
CA LEU A 220 11.22 19.87 -11.41
C LEU A 220 12.71 19.56 -11.46
N SER A 221 13.10 18.41 -10.91
CA SER A 221 14.40 17.79 -11.17
C SER A 221 14.19 16.55 -12.02
N GLU A 222 15.13 16.22 -12.91
CA GLU A 222 15.11 14.91 -13.57
C GLU A 222 15.08 13.80 -12.50
N GLY A 223 14.01 13.01 -12.51
CA GLY A 223 13.84 11.93 -11.56
C GLY A 223 14.81 10.79 -11.85
N LYS A 224 15.42 10.24 -10.80
CA LYS A 224 16.11 8.94 -10.90
C LYS A 224 15.05 7.84 -10.91
N LEU A 225 14.95 7.10 -12.01
CA LEU A 225 14.11 5.90 -12.06
C LEU A 225 14.61 4.92 -10.97
N LEU A 226 13.81 4.71 -9.94
CA LEU A 226 14.15 3.78 -8.85
C LEU A 226 13.81 2.34 -9.22
N PHE A 227 12.66 2.14 -9.88
CA PHE A 227 12.17 0.85 -10.35
C PHE A 227 11.35 1.02 -11.64
N GLY A 228 11.70 0.27 -12.69
CA GLY A 228 11.04 0.30 -14.00
C GLY A 228 12.03 0.11 -15.15
N PHE A 229 11.54 0.06 -16.39
CA PHE A 229 12.37 -0.02 -17.59
C PHE A 229 12.27 1.29 -18.39
N LYS A 230 13.41 1.78 -18.91
CA LYS A 230 13.43 2.82 -19.94
C LYS A 230 13.32 2.12 -21.30
N GLY A 231 12.19 2.26 -21.97
CA GLY A 231 11.94 1.71 -23.30
C GLY A 231 10.48 1.27 -23.50
N ILE A 232 10.06 1.15 -24.75
CA ILE A 232 8.76 0.56 -25.10
C ILE A 232 8.84 -0.93 -24.73
N PRO A 233 7.92 -1.48 -23.91
CA PRO A 233 7.93 -2.91 -23.63
C PRO A 233 7.62 -3.66 -24.92
N CYS A 234 8.62 -4.38 -25.43
CA CYS A 234 8.40 -5.40 -26.43
C CYS A 234 7.63 -6.54 -25.74
N ILE A 235 6.32 -6.56 -25.90
CA ILE A 235 5.50 -7.71 -25.53
C ILE A 235 5.76 -8.76 -26.62
N ALA A 236 6.47 -9.83 -26.25
CA ALA A 236 6.59 -11.04 -27.07
C ALA A 236 5.48 -12.03 -26.70
#